data_AF-A0A354AZL9-F1
#
_entry.id   AF-A0A354AZL9-F1
#
_cell.length_a   1.000
_cell.length_b   1.000
_cell.length_c   1.000
_cell.angle_alpha   90.00
_cell.angle_beta   90.00
_cell.angle_gamma   90.00
#
_symmetry.space_group_name_H-M   'P 1'
#
loop_
_entity.id
_entity.type
_entity.pdbx_description
1 polymer ?
#
loop_
_entity_poly.entity_id
_entity_poly.type
_entity_poly.pdbx_seq_one_letter_code
_entity_poly.pdbx_strand_id
1 'polypeptide(L)'
;MRHWRWQPNPAAPAPMPEHGASITTADGQRAGAISSCLVTAAGAEGLALVRRVALDQPELLAGAAQLTISTPPAFVPPPQGAGSRL
;
A
#
# COMPACT_ATOMS: atom_id res chain seq x y z
N MET A 1 6.91 1.24 -6.17
CA MET A 1 5.47 0.93 -6.04
C MET A 1 5.30 -0.42 -5.36
N ARG A 2 4.15 -0.63 -4.73
CA ARG A 2 3.74 -1.90 -4.13
C ARG A 2 2.33 -2.27 -4.58
N HIS A 3 2.07 -3.56 -4.66
CA HIS A 3 0.72 -4.07 -4.85
C HIS A 3 0.02 -4.08 -3.49
N TRP A 4 -1.22 -3.60 -3.43
CA TRP A 4 -2.04 -3.64 -2.23
C TRP A 4 -3.31 -4.41 -2.48
N ARG A 5 -3.84 -5.04 -1.42
CA ARG A 5 -5.12 -5.74 -1.41
C ARG A 5 -5.90 -5.36 -0.18
N TRP A 6 -7.21 -5.21 -0.35
CA TRP A 6 -8.17 -4.97 0.72
C TRP A 6 -9.35 -5.93 0.55
N GLN A 7 -9.83 -6.48 1.66
CA GLN A 7 -11.03 -7.30 1.71
C GLN A 7 -11.98 -6.73 2.76
N PRO A 8 -13.30 -6.72 2.49
CA PRO A 8 -14.27 -6.35 3.51
C PRO A 8 -14.17 -7.30 4.70
N ASN A 9 -14.05 -6.74 5.91
CA ASN A 9 -14.08 -7.50 7.16
C ASN A 9 -15.35 -7.13 7.94
N PRO A 10 -16.33 -8.05 8.10
CA PRO A 10 -17.57 -7.74 8.83
C PRO A 10 -17.35 -7.48 10.33
N ALA A 11 -16.26 -7.98 10.92
CA ALA A 11 -15.93 -7.72 12.33
C ALA A 11 -15.30 -6.32 12.54
N ALA A 12 -14.78 -5.70 11.48
CA ALA A 12 -14.17 -4.38 11.51
C ALA A 12 -14.56 -3.62 10.23
N PRO A 13 -15.78 -3.06 10.17
CA PRO A 13 -16.28 -2.38 8.99
C PRO A 13 -15.41 -1.17 8.67
N ALA A 14 -14.90 -1.12 7.43
CA ALA A 14 -14.13 -0.01 6.91
C ALA A 14 -14.61 0.33 5.50
N PRO A 15 -14.57 1.62 5.11
CA PRO A 15 -14.87 2.00 3.73
C PRO A 15 -13.83 1.41 2.79
N MET A 16 -14.25 1.13 1.56
CA MET A 16 -13.34 0.67 0.51
C MET A 16 -12.29 1.77 0.23
N PRO A 17 -10.99 1.41 0.12
CA PRO A 17 -9.95 2.37 -0.22
C PRO A 17 -10.13 2.95 -1.63
N GLU A 18 -9.91 4.26 -1.76
CA GLU A 18 -10.07 5.00 -3.02
C GLU A 18 -8.74 5.50 -3.59
N HIS A 19 -8.74 5.81 -4.88
CA HIS A 19 -7.60 6.43 -5.54
C HIS A 19 -7.24 7.76 -4.85
N GLY A 20 -5.95 7.95 -4.56
CA GLY A 20 -5.45 9.13 -3.84
C GLY A 20 -5.57 9.06 -2.32
N ALA A 21 -6.20 8.01 -1.76
CA ALA A 21 -6.25 7.84 -0.31
C ALA A 21 -4.84 7.76 0.29
N SER A 22 -4.65 8.48 1.40
CA SER A 22 -3.38 8.48 2.13
C SER A 22 -3.18 7.15 2.85
N ILE A 23 -1.95 6.66 2.84
CA ILE A 23 -1.56 5.40 3.49
C ILE A 23 -0.67 5.72 4.69
N THR A 24 -0.93 5.08 5.82
CA THR A 24 -0.15 5.17 7.05
C THR A 24 0.34 3.80 7.55
N THR A 25 1.37 3.79 8.38
CA THR A 25 1.72 2.63 9.20
C THR A 25 0.72 2.46 10.35
N ALA A 26 0.79 1.34 11.06
CA ALA A 26 0.00 1.11 12.28
C ALA A 26 0.26 2.20 13.35
N ASP A 27 1.49 2.70 13.43
CA ASP A 27 1.88 3.78 14.35
C ASP A 27 1.49 5.19 13.85
N GLY A 28 0.65 5.27 12.82
CA GLY A 28 0.17 6.53 12.25
C GLY A 28 1.19 7.29 11.41
N GLN A 29 2.35 6.71 11.10
CA GLN A 29 3.36 7.38 10.27
C GLN A 29 2.94 7.41 8.81
N ARG A 30 3.20 8.51 8.12
CA ARG A 30 2.87 8.65 6.69
C ARG A 30 3.69 7.67 5.83
N ALA A 31 3.01 6.69 5.23
CA ALA A 31 3.59 5.61 4.46
C ALA A 31 3.41 5.75 2.94
N GLY A 32 2.42 6.51 2.46
CA GLY A 32 2.21 6.63 1.02
C GLY A 32 0.85 7.16 0.57
N ALA A 33 0.46 6.79 -0.65
CA ALA A 33 -0.88 6.99 -1.20
C ALA A 33 -1.24 5.90 -2.22
N ILE A 34 -2.53 5.63 -2.38
CA ILE A 34 -3.07 4.72 -3.40
C ILE A 34 -2.99 5.40 -4.78
N SER A 35 -2.40 4.71 -5.76
CA SER A 35 -2.23 5.22 -7.13
C SER A 35 -3.16 4.57 -8.15
N SER A 36 -3.72 3.40 -7.85
CA SER A 36 -4.77 2.78 -8.66
C SER A 36 -5.64 1.87 -7.81
N CYS A 37 -6.90 1.73 -8.21
CA CYS A 37 -7.87 0.81 -7.61
C CYS A 37 -8.53 -0.03 -8.70
N LEU A 38 -8.65 -1.32 -8.43
CA LEU A 38 -9.43 -2.29 -9.18
C LEU A 38 -10.40 -2.96 -8.20
N VAL A 39 -11.69 -2.85 -8.48
CA VAL A 39 -12.74 -3.51 -7.68
C VAL A 39 -12.96 -4.91 -8.22
N THR A 40 -13.06 -5.88 -7.31
CA THR A 40 -13.28 -7.30 -7.60
C THR A 40 -14.45 -7.82 -6.76
N ALA A 41 -14.93 -9.03 -7.05
CA ALA A 41 -15.96 -9.66 -6.22
C ALA A 41 -15.49 -9.95 -4.78
N ALA A 42 -14.18 -10.04 -4.54
CA ALA A 42 -13.60 -10.35 -3.23
C ALA A 42 -13.20 -9.10 -2.41
N GLY A 43 -13.32 -7.89 -2.98
CA GLY A 43 -12.82 -6.66 -2.37
C GLY A 43 -12.16 -5.75 -3.42
N ALA A 44 -11.07 -5.10 -3.06
CA ALA A 44 -10.35 -4.19 -3.95
C ALA A 44 -8.84 -4.44 -3.91
N GLU A 45 -8.15 -4.16 -5.00
CA GLU A 45 -6.70 -4.26 -5.09
C GLU A 45 -6.13 -3.20 -6.04
N GLY A 46 -4.82 -3.04 -6.07
CA GLY A 46 -4.20 -2.10 -6.99
C GLY A 46 -2.75 -1.78 -6.66
N LEU A 47 -2.31 -0.61 -7.11
CA LEU A 47 -0.95 -0.12 -6.85
C LEU A 47 -0.96 1.05 -5.87
N ALA A 48 0.10 1.12 -5.08
CA ALA A 48 0.37 2.18 -4.15
C ALA A 48 1.80 2.71 -4.28
N LEU A 49 1.91 4.03 -4.12
CA LEU A 49 3.18 4.73 -3.91
C LEU A 49 3.54 4.64 -2.43
N VAL A 50 4.32 3.62 -2.07
CA VAL A 50 4.82 3.41 -0.70
C VAL A 50 6.21 4.02 -0.55
N ARG A 51 6.42 4.77 0.53
CA ARG A 51 7.68 5.40 0.89
C ARG A 51 8.68 4.36 1.36
N ARG A 52 9.98 4.64 1.16
CA ARG A 52 11.07 3.73 1.50
C ARG A 52 11.00 3.17 2.93
N VAL A 53 10.65 4.02 3.90
CA VAL A 53 10.57 3.68 5.33
C VAL A 53 9.50 2.63 5.67
N ALA A 54 8.53 2.42 4.77
CA ALA A 54 7.39 1.54 4.97
C ALA A 54 7.36 0.37 3.96
N LEU A 55 8.43 0.17 3.18
CA LEU A 55 8.45 -0.86 2.13
C LEU A 55 8.50 -2.29 2.68
N ASP A 56 9.00 -2.46 3.91
CA ASP A 56 9.12 -3.75 4.59
C ASP A 56 7.90 -4.07 5.46
N GLN A 57 6.91 -3.16 5.51
CA GLN A 57 5.68 -3.37 6.25
C GLN A 57 4.76 -4.30 5.44
N PRO A 58 4.34 -5.46 5.98
CA PRO A 58 3.43 -6.37 5.29
C PRO A 58 2.01 -5.80 5.23
N GLU A 59 1.69 -4.86 6.11
CA GLU A 59 0.37 -4.25 6.24
C GLU A 59 0.48 -2.75 6.46
N LEU A 60 -0.45 -2.01 5.85
CA LEU A 60 -0.59 -0.57 6.00
C LEU A 60 -2.07 -0.21 6.12
N LEU A 61 -2.37 1.04 6.47
CA LEU A 61 -3.73 1.53 6.67
C LEU A 61 -4.08 2.62 5.67
N ALA A 62 -5.29 2.58 5.11
CA ALA A 62 -5.94 3.70 4.43
C ALA A 62 -7.17 4.13 5.24
N GLY A 63 -6.98 5.07 6.16
CA GLY A 63 -7.99 5.35 7.20
C GLY A 63 -8.18 4.13 8.10
N ALA A 64 -9.41 3.63 8.22
CA ALA A 64 -9.71 2.41 8.97
C ALA A 64 -9.50 1.11 8.16
N ALA A 65 -9.22 1.20 6.86
CA ALA A 65 -9.06 0.04 6.00
C ALA A 65 -7.65 -0.54 6.08
N GLN A 66 -7.54 -1.81 6.45
CA GLN A 66 -6.26 -2.54 6.49
C GLN A 66 -5.92 -3.08 5.10
N LEU A 67 -4.71 -2.76 4.63
CA LEU A 67 -4.19 -3.14 3.33
C LEU A 67 -3.07 -4.16 3.50
N THR A 68 -3.18 -5.30 2.84
CA THR A 68 -2.05 -6.22 2.68
C THR A 68 -1.15 -5.72 1.57
N ILE A 69 0.13 -5.52 1.87
CA ILE A 69 1.13 -4.99 0.94
C ILE A 69 2.02 -6.13 0.46
N SER A 70 2.22 -6.19 -0.86
CA SER A 70 3.08 -7.18 -1.48
C SER A 70 4.02 -6.54 -2.49
N THR A 71 5.21 -7.12 -2.61
CA THR A 71 6.14 -6.78 -3.68
C THR A 71 5.68 -7.51 -4.94
N PRO A 72 5.43 -6.80 -6.07
CA PRO A 72 5.09 -7.46 -7.32
C PRO A 72 6.19 -8.45 -7.72
N PRO A 73 5.88 -9.64 -8.25
CA PRO A 73 6.88 -10.64 -8.61
C PRO A 73 7.97 -10.15 -9.58
N ALA A 74 7.62 -9.20 -10.46
CA ALA A 74 8.55 -8.59 -11.42
C ALA A 74 9.34 -7.39 -10.87
N PHE A 75 9.21 -7.06 -9.58
CA PHE A 75 9.92 -5.92 -9.00
C PHE A 75 11.39 -6.26 -8.73
N VAL A 76 12.28 -5.53 -9.40
CA VAL A 76 13.72 -5.56 -9.13
C VAL A 76 14.08 -4.30 -8.34
N PRO A 77 14.62 -4.42 -7.12
CA PRO A 77 15.09 -3.24 -6.38
C PRO A 77 16.25 -2.60 -7.16
N PRO A 78 16.33 -1.26 -7.23
CA PRO A 78 17.50 -0.62 -7.79
C PRO A 78 18.75 -1.02 -6.99
N PRO A 79 19.93 -1.13 -7.63
CA PRO A 79 21.17 -1.40 -6.92
C PRO A 79 21.39 -0.35 -5.83
N GLN A 80 21.80 -0.81 -4.65
CA GLN A 80 22.10 0.08 -3.52
C GLN A 80 23.23 1.03 -3.93
N GLY A 81 23.04 2.34 -3.75
CA GLY A 81 24.06 3.36 -4.08
C GLY A 81 23.84 4.15 -5.38
N ALA A 82 22.77 3.89 -6.14
CA ALA A 82 22.45 4.66 -7.36
C ALA A 82 22.08 6.15 -7.13
N GLY A 83 22.14 6.63 -5.88
CA GLY A 83 21.79 7.98 -5.46
C GLY A 83 22.96 8.90 -5.15
N SER A 84 24.21 8.56 -5.51
CA SER A 84 25.31 9.53 -5.42
C SER A 84 25.38 10.37 -6.71
N ARG A 85 24.58 11.43 -6.77
CA ARG A 85 24.93 12.58 -7.61
C ARG A 85 25.19 13.76 -6.69
N LEU A 86 26.46 14.20 -6.75
CA LEU A 86 26.98 15.47 -6.27
C LEU A 86 26.14 16.64 -6.77
#